data_AF-A0A7J4S551-F1
#
_entry.id   AF-A0A7J4S551-F1
#
_cell.length_a   1.000
_cell.length_b   1.000
_cell.length_c   1.000
_cell.angle_alpha   90.00
_cell.angle_beta   90.00
_cell.angle_gamma   90.00
#
_symmetry.space_group_name_H-M   'P 1'
#
loop_
_entity.id
_entity.type
_entity.pdbx_description
1 polymer ?
#
loop_
_entity_poly.entity_id
_entity_poly.type
_entity_poly.pdbx_seq_one_letter_code
_entity_poly.pdbx_strand_id
1 'polypeptide(L)' 'MADYKKDFEMRAYPFAPHAFFNDANPTAYRKEAAADAWDRVCRFHPRTLAA' A
#
# COMPACT_ATOMS: atom_id res chain seq x y z
N MET A 1 -15.01 -10.02 -7.69
CA MET A 1 -13.92 -10.71 -8.42
C MET A 1 -13.61 -9.86 -9.64
N ALA A 2 -12.35 -9.54 -9.93
CA ALA A 2 -12.05 -8.78 -11.15
C ALA A 2 -12.34 -9.61 -12.39
N ASP A 3 -12.91 -8.97 -13.42
CA ASP A 3 -13.39 -9.61 -14.66
C ASP A 3 -12.30 -10.46 -15.35
N TYR A 4 -11.05 -10.06 -15.19
CA TYR A 4 -9.90 -10.68 -15.84
C TYR A 4 -9.06 -11.62 -14.95
N LYS A 5 -9.55 -11.92 -13.73
CA LYS A 5 -8.89 -12.84 -12.78
C LYS A 5 -7.40 -12.55 -12.55
N LYS A 6 -7.00 -11.28 -12.62
CA LYS A 6 -5.64 -10.87 -12.26
C LYS A 6 -5.45 -11.07 -10.77
N ASP A 7 -4.28 -11.57 -10.38
CA ASP A 7 -3.88 -11.59 -8.97
C ASP A 7 -3.43 -10.19 -8.57
N PHE A 8 -4.26 -9.52 -7.79
CA PHE A 8 -3.95 -8.21 -7.23
C PHE A 8 -4.68 -8.03 -5.90
N GLU A 9 -4.17 -7.10 -5.11
CA GLU A 9 -4.83 -6.59 -3.92
C GLU A 9 -5.06 -5.09 -4.10
N MET A 10 -6.20 -4.59 -3.62
CA MET A 10 -6.49 -3.16 -3.57
C MET A 10 -6.84 -2.77 -2.15
N ARG A 11 -6.14 -1.76 -1.63
CA ARG A 11 -6.37 -1.20 -0.29
C ARG A 11 -6.61 0.30 -0.39
N ALA A 12 -7.84 0.70 -0.06
CA ALA A 12 -8.16 2.10 0.20
C ALA A 12 -7.88 2.41 1.67
N TYR A 13 -7.21 3.53 1.94
CA TYR A 13 -6.93 4.03 3.28
C TYR A 13 -7.84 5.21 3.58
N PRO A 14 -8.93 5.03 4.36
CA PRO A 14 -9.79 6.13 4.75
C PRO A 14 -8.97 7.20 5.47
N PHE A 15 -9.23 8.48 5.16
CA PHE A 15 -8.56 9.64 5.76
C PHE A 15 -7.06 9.80 5.44
N ALA A 16 -6.52 8.98 4.54
CA ALA A 16 -5.18 9.13 4.00
C ALA A 16 -5.24 9.87 2.65
N PRO A 17 -4.86 11.15 2.59
CA PRO A 17 -4.91 11.92 1.35
C PRO A 17 -3.84 11.42 0.36
N HIS A 18 -3.86 11.98 -0.86
CA HIS A 18 -2.75 11.78 -1.78
C HIS A 18 -1.41 12.11 -1.10
N ALA A 19 -0.39 11.30 -1.37
CA ALA A 19 0.94 11.38 -0.75
C ALA A 19 0.99 11.07 0.76
N PHE A 20 0.06 10.30 1.32
CA PHE A 20 0.09 9.90 2.74
C PHE A 20 1.35 9.14 3.18
N PHE A 21 2.11 8.59 2.24
CA PHE A 21 3.35 7.85 2.48
C PHE A 21 4.59 8.77 2.61
N ASN A 22 4.49 10.03 2.19
CA ASN A 22 5.61 10.98 2.22
C ASN A 22 5.76 11.57 3.63
N ASP A 23 6.71 11.04 4.41
CA ASP A 23 7.02 11.47 5.78
C ASP A 23 7.65 12.87 5.88
N ALA A 24 8.18 13.41 4.78
CA ALA A 24 8.61 14.80 4.68
C ALA A 24 7.46 15.80 4.43
N ASN A 25 6.24 15.32 4.13
CA ASN A 25 5.06 16.17 3.95
C ASN A 25 4.14 16.10 5.18
N PRO A 26 4.26 17.03 6.14
CA PRO A 26 3.49 16.98 7.40
C PRO A 26 1.98 17.14 7.20
N THR A 27 1.53 17.72 6.09
CA THR A 27 0.09 17.87 5.80
C THR A 27 -0.54 16.55 5.37
N ALA A 28 0.17 15.79 4.52
CA ALA A 28 -0.35 14.56 3.93
C ALA A 28 -0.02 13.31 4.76
N TYR A 29 1.14 13.26 5.42
CA TYR A 29 1.67 12.05 6.05
C TYR A 29 0.67 11.41 7.03
N ARG A 30 0.47 10.10 6.90
CA ARG A 30 -0.30 9.27 7.84
C ARG A 30 0.51 8.04 8.19
N LYS A 31 1.17 8.08 9.35
CA LYS A 31 2.11 7.05 9.80
C LYS A 31 1.52 5.64 9.76
N GLU A 32 0.29 5.47 10.24
CA GLU A 32 -0.36 4.16 10.33
C GLU A 32 -0.66 3.59 8.94
N ALA A 33 -1.17 4.43 8.03
CA ALA A 33 -1.44 4.04 6.65
C ALA A 33 -0.14 3.75 5.89
N ALA A 34 0.90 4.55 6.09
CA ALA A 34 2.22 4.33 5.49
C ALA A 34 2.84 3.01 5.97
N ALA A 35 2.79 2.72 7.28
CA ALA A 35 3.32 1.48 7.83
C ALA A 35 2.58 0.24 7.32
N ASP A 36 1.25 0.25 7.30
CA ASP A 36 0.44 -0.86 6.75
C ASP A 36 0.68 -1.04 5.25
N ALA A 37 0.75 0.04 4.47
CA ALA A 37 1.05 -0.02 3.05
C ALA A 37 2.44 -0.62 2.78
N TRP A 38 3.44 -0.25 3.58
CA TRP A 38 4.80 -0.77 3.45
C TRP A 38 4.88 -2.26 3.78
N ASP A 39 4.28 -2.69 4.89
CA ASP A 39 4.24 -4.11 5.28
C ASP A 39 3.56 -4.98 4.21
N ARG A 40 2.46 -4.52 3.60
CA ARG A 40 1.83 -5.22 2.46
C ARG A 40 2.78 -5.38 1.28
N VAL A 41 3.50 -4.31 0.92
CA VAL A 41 4.49 -4.34 -0.15
C VAL A 41 5.62 -5.32 0.19
N CYS A 42 6.18 -5.28 1.40
CA CYS A 42 7.21 -6.21 1.83
C CYS A 42 6.76 -7.68 1.79
N ARG A 43 5.48 -7.98 2.05
CA ARG A 43 4.91 -9.34 1.93
C ARG A 43 4.65 -9.75 0.47
N PHE A 44 4.34 -8.79 -0.39
CA PHE A 44 4.10 -9.03 -1.81
C PHE A 44 5.37 -9.49 -2.55
N HIS A 45 6.52 -8.90 -2.23
CA HIS A 45 7.80 -9.21 -2.89
C HIS A 45 8.20 -10.70 -2.81
N PRO A 46 8.29 -11.36 -1.65
CA PRO A 46 8.66 -12.77 -1.59
C PRO A 46 7.61 -13.67 -2.24
N ARG A 47 6.33 -13.29 -2.25
CA ARG A 47 5.27 -14.04 -2.95
C ARG A 47 5.43 -14.04 -4.47
N THR A 48 6.09 -13.01 -5.04
CA THR A 48 6.06 -12.76 -6.49
C THR A 48 7.44 -12.75 -7.14
N LEU A 49 8.51 -12.57 -6.36
CA LEU A 49 9.88 -12.48 -6.85
C LEU A 49 10.78 -13.62 -6.34
N ALA A 50 10.31 -14.47 -5.43
CA ALA A 50 11.06 -15.67 -5.05
C ALA A 50 11.11 -16.63 -6.25
N ALA A 51 12.32 -17.08 -6.59
CA ALA A 51 12.61 -18.01 -7.67
C ALA A 51 12.13 -19.44 -7.36
#